data_AF-A0A1S1CNZ3-F1
#
_entry.id   AF-A0A1S1CNZ3-F1
#
_cell.length_a   1.000
_cell.length_b   1.000
_cell.length_c   1.000
_cell.angle_alpha   90.00
_cell.angle_beta   90.00
_cell.angle_gamma   90.00
#
_symmetry.space_group_name_H-M   'P 1'
#
loop_
_entity.id
_entity.type
_entity.pdbx_description
1 polymer ?
#
loop_
_entity_poly.entity_id
_entity_poly.type
_entity_poly.pdbx_seq_one_letter_code
_entity_poly.pdbx_strand_id
1 'polypeptide(L)'
;MASKTTLGVLALTGALTLGMCASATAGASSSSNGASLAARTVTVDDASFASARATPSGAATSEIQIISEVPSSSSETYVPRDDASQTESTWLQLGDTENYVAAVVRGNKITVTYHLNYEEMATVVWVGTFEAGQGDYSWTSVGDRRTMDSNPLASSESEKEFAVRDGMLTFSLTFRGETRTVQLTKFEG
;
A
#
# COMPACT_ATOMS: atom_id res chain seq x y z
N MET A 1 -38.37 -21.19 46.02
CA MET A 1 -38.93 -21.55 44.71
C MET A 1 -37.86 -21.27 43.68
N ALA A 2 -37.26 -22.32 43.12
CA ALA A 2 -36.16 -22.22 42.17
C ALA A 2 -36.73 -22.29 40.75
N SER A 3 -36.57 -21.22 39.97
CA SER A 3 -36.95 -21.21 38.55
C SER A 3 -35.75 -21.68 37.74
N LYS A 4 -35.93 -22.82 37.07
CA LYS A 4 -34.93 -23.52 36.27
C LYS A 4 -35.12 -23.10 34.81
N THR A 5 -34.22 -22.29 34.28
CA THR A 5 -34.29 -21.79 32.89
C THR A 5 -33.78 -22.85 31.93
N THR A 6 -34.66 -23.26 31.01
CA THR A 6 -34.46 -24.23 29.93
C THR A 6 -33.42 -23.75 28.90
N LEU A 7 -32.37 -24.55 28.67
CA LEU A 7 -31.46 -24.41 27.53
C LEU A 7 -32.19 -24.84 26.24
N GLY A 8 -32.29 -23.92 25.28
CA GLY A 8 -32.63 -24.25 23.89
C GLY A 8 -31.35 -24.56 23.10
N VAL A 9 -31.14 -25.84 22.78
CA VAL A 9 -30.17 -26.29 21.77
C VAL A 9 -30.85 -26.18 20.41
N LEU A 10 -30.37 -25.27 19.56
CA LEU A 10 -30.73 -25.22 18.14
C LEU A 10 -29.57 -25.84 17.35
N ALA A 11 -29.75 -27.09 16.93
CA ALA A 11 -28.83 -27.76 16.03
C ALA A 11 -29.04 -27.20 14.61
N LEU A 12 -28.06 -26.47 14.08
CA LEU A 12 -28.04 -26.06 12.68
C LEU A 12 -27.10 -27.00 11.91
N THR A 13 -27.69 -28.03 11.31
CA THR A 13 -27.04 -28.93 10.35
C THR A 13 -26.85 -28.18 9.03
N GLY A 14 -25.68 -27.57 8.84
CA GLY A 14 -25.25 -27.00 7.57
C GLY A 14 -24.21 -27.90 6.90
N ALA A 15 -24.66 -28.74 5.95
CA ALA A 15 -23.78 -29.51 5.07
C ALA A 15 -23.19 -28.59 3.99
N LEU A 16 -21.87 -28.35 4.05
CA LEU A 16 -21.14 -27.65 2.99
C LEU A 16 -20.46 -28.68 2.09
N THR A 17 -21.00 -28.87 0.89
CA THR A 17 -20.44 -29.75 -0.14
C THR A 17 -19.21 -29.09 -0.79
N LEU A 18 -18.13 -29.87 -0.91
CA LEU A 18 -16.91 -29.50 -1.66
C LEU A 18 -17.20 -29.42 -3.16
N GLY A 19 -17.14 -28.22 -3.74
CA GLY A 19 -17.12 -28.00 -5.19
C GLY A 19 -15.69 -27.76 -5.66
N MET A 20 -15.07 -28.79 -6.22
CA MET A 20 -13.76 -28.75 -6.86
C MET A 20 -13.96 -28.38 -8.34
N CYS A 21 -13.52 -27.20 -8.77
CA CYS A 21 -13.46 -26.83 -10.19
C CYS A 21 -12.00 -26.74 -10.64
N ALA A 22 -11.61 -27.67 -11.51
CA ALA A 22 -10.32 -27.74 -12.15
C ALA A 22 -10.37 -27.11 -13.56
N SER A 23 -9.27 -26.43 -13.88
CA SER A 23 -8.66 -26.25 -15.21
C SER A 23 -9.47 -25.65 -16.36
N ALA A 24 -9.02 -24.50 -16.85
CA ALA A 24 -9.13 -24.12 -18.26
C ALA A 24 -7.75 -23.73 -18.80
N THR A 25 -7.20 -24.60 -19.65
CA THR A 25 -6.06 -24.33 -20.53
C THR A 25 -6.57 -24.34 -21.97
N ALA A 26 -5.94 -23.48 -22.78
CA ALA A 26 -5.91 -23.43 -24.24
C ALA A 26 -7.04 -22.68 -24.97
N GLY A 27 -6.60 -21.76 -25.84
CA GLY A 27 -7.44 -21.16 -26.87
C GLY A 27 -6.81 -19.96 -27.57
N ALA A 28 -5.57 -20.04 -28.05
CA ALA A 28 -5.02 -19.07 -28.99
C ALA A 28 -4.58 -19.80 -30.28
N SER A 29 -5.38 -19.63 -31.32
CA SER A 29 -5.13 -19.99 -32.72
C SER A 29 -5.89 -18.96 -33.56
N SER A 30 -5.45 -18.41 -34.70
CA SER A 30 -4.21 -18.54 -35.48
C SER A 30 -4.33 -17.65 -36.74
N SER A 31 -3.23 -17.57 -37.51
CA SER A 31 -3.17 -17.51 -38.99
C SER A 31 -3.18 -16.11 -39.65
N SER A 32 -2.41 -15.78 -40.68
CA SER A 32 -1.29 -16.37 -41.44
C SER A 32 -0.74 -15.28 -42.39
N ASN A 33 0.52 -15.28 -42.81
CA ASN A 33 0.97 -15.87 -44.09
C ASN A 33 2.52 -15.79 -44.19
N GLY A 34 3.17 -16.88 -44.61
CA GLY A 34 4.59 -16.94 -45.03
C GLY A 34 4.84 -16.17 -46.33
N ALA A 35 6.03 -16.09 -46.94
CA ALA A 35 7.35 -16.71 -46.86
C ALA A 35 8.36 -15.60 -47.27
N SER A 36 9.68 -15.64 -47.07
CA SER A 36 10.67 -16.60 -47.55
C SER A 36 12.06 -16.06 -47.16
N LEU A 37 12.97 -16.94 -46.78
CA LEU A 37 14.38 -16.63 -46.53
C LEU A 37 15.13 -16.50 -47.87
N ALA A 38 15.84 -15.39 -48.08
CA ALA A 38 16.90 -15.31 -49.08
C ALA A 38 18.07 -14.48 -48.53
N ALA A 39 19.12 -15.18 -48.12
CA ALA A 39 20.42 -14.59 -47.85
C ALA A 39 21.08 -14.17 -49.16
N ARG A 40 21.53 -12.90 -49.27
CA ARG A 40 22.62 -12.51 -50.19
C ARG A 40 23.44 -11.38 -49.56
N THR A 41 24.68 -11.72 -49.23
CA THR A 41 25.81 -10.85 -48.91
C THR A 41 26.24 -10.07 -50.15
N VAL A 42 26.49 -8.75 -50.07
CA VAL A 42 27.61 -8.05 -50.77
C VAL A 42 28.00 -6.81 -49.97
N THR A 43 29.31 -6.66 -49.88
CA THR A 43 30.22 -5.77 -49.17
C THR A 43 30.49 -4.40 -49.85
N VAL A 44 31.00 -3.44 -49.04
CA VAL A 44 32.01 -2.36 -49.31
C VAL A 44 31.72 -1.35 -50.45
N ASP A 45 32.16 -0.10 -50.51
CA ASP A 45 32.85 0.89 -49.66
C ASP A 45 32.69 2.27 -50.35
N ASP A 46 33.04 3.33 -49.61
CA ASP A 46 33.70 4.58 -50.01
C ASP A 46 33.22 5.53 -51.15
N ALA A 47 33.17 6.82 -50.76
CA ALA A 47 33.51 8.05 -51.52
C ALA A 47 32.69 8.41 -52.79
N SER A 48 32.31 9.67 -53.10
CA SER A 48 32.56 10.99 -52.52
C SER A 48 31.97 12.13 -53.40
N PHE A 49 31.87 13.33 -52.79
CA PHE A 49 31.91 14.71 -53.33
C PHE A 49 30.73 15.41 -54.05
N ALA A 50 30.36 16.53 -53.41
CA ALA A 50 30.10 17.88 -53.95
C ALA A 50 28.79 18.14 -54.73
N SER A 51 28.12 19.29 -54.64
CA SER A 51 28.15 20.49 -53.80
C SER A 51 27.00 21.38 -54.32
N ALA A 52 26.21 22.02 -53.45
CA ALA A 52 25.87 23.45 -53.59
C ALA A 52 24.96 23.93 -52.45
N ARG A 53 25.39 25.06 -51.90
CA ARG A 53 24.86 25.82 -50.77
C ARG A 53 23.85 26.86 -51.25
N ALA A 54 22.81 27.12 -50.46
CA ALA A 54 22.28 28.46 -50.22
C ALA A 54 21.35 28.50 -49.00
N THR A 55 21.84 29.04 -47.88
CA THR A 55 21.04 29.76 -46.88
C THR A 55 20.92 31.22 -47.36
N PRO A 56 19.82 31.95 -47.04
CA PRO A 56 19.83 32.64 -45.74
C PRO A 56 18.45 32.90 -45.09
N SER A 57 18.56 33.25 -43.80
CA SER A 57 17.81 34.32 -43.13
C SER A 57 16.34 34.11 -42.73
N GLY A 58 16.10 34.30 -41.43
CA GLY A 58 14.89 34.98 -40.96
C GLY A 58 14.15 34.24 -39.86
N ALA A 59 14.40 34.65 -38.62
CA ALA A 59 13.59 34.29 -37.47
C ALA A 59 12.12 34.72 -37.67
N ALA A 60 11.19 33.83 -37.30
CA ALA A 60 9.80 34.17 -37.06
C ALA A 60 9.37 33.54 -35.72
N THR A 61 9.23 34.43 -34.74
CA THR A 61 8.45 34.25 -33.52
C THR A 61 6.95 34.28 -33.85
N SER A 62 6.13 33.73 -32.94
CA SER A 62 4.65 33.78 -32.85
C SER A 62 3.94 32.59 -33.51
N GLU A 63 2.94 31.94 -32.92
CA GLU A 63 2.27 32.00 -31.62
C GLU A 63 1.34 30.78 -31.65
N ILE A 64 1.35 29.91 -30.63
CA ILE A 64 0.31 28.86 -30.52
C ILE A 64 -0.32 29.00 -29.14
N GLN A 65 -1.39 29.78 -29.11
CA GLN A 65 -2.36 29.78 -28.03
C GLN A 65 -3.40 28.71 -28.37
N ILE A 66 -3.33 27.57 -27.68
CA ILE A 66 -4.48 26.65 -27.58
C ILE A 66 -4.76 26.45 -26.10
N ILE A 67 -5.94 26.93 -25.74
CA ILE A 67 -6.55 26.90 -24.43
C ILE A 67 -7.03 25.47 -24.25
N SER A 68 -6.35 24.69 -23.40
CA SER A 68 -6.90 23.45 -22.88
C SER A 68 -7.00 23.63 -21.39
N GLU A 69 -8.24 23.87 -20.95
CA GLU A 69 -8.68 23.75 -19.57
C GLU A 69 -8.02 22.53 -18.90
N VAL A 70 -7.10 22.78 -17.98
CA VAL A 70 -6.77 21.79 -16.96
C VAL A 70 -7.95 21.80 -15.99
N PRO A 71 -8.61 20.67 -15.71
CA PRO A 71 -9.54 20.63 -14.60
C PRO A 71 -8.74 21.05 -13.36
N SER A 72 -9.33 21.96 -12.60
CA SER A 72 -8.86 22.44 -11.30
C SER A 72 -8.50 21.25 -10.42
N SER A 73 -7.26 20.78 -10.54
CA SER A 73 -6.65 19.88 -9.60
C SER A 73 -6.36 20.75 -8.39
N SER A 74 -7.30 20.73 -7.44
CA SER A 74 -7.11 21.31 -6.12
C SER A 74 -5.85 20.70 -5.52
N SER A 75 -4.72 21.35 -5.75
CA SER A 75 -3.56 21.24 -4.89
C SER A 75 -3.97 21.87 -3.56
N GLU A 76 -4.62 21.10 -2.70
CA GLU A 76 -4.63 21.43 -1.29
C GLU A 76 -3.18 21.39 -0.84
N THR A 77 -2.62 22.59 -0.68
CA THR A 77 -1.39 22.84 0.06
C THR A 77 -1.52 22.11 1.39
N TYR A 78 -0.79 21.00 1.53
CA TYR A 78 -0.52 20.38 2.83
C TYR A 78 0.05 21.47 3.72
N VAL A 79 -0.76 21.98 4.64
CA VAL A 79 -0.30 22.78 5.76
C VAL A 79 0.31 21.79 6.75
N PRO A 80 1.63 21.80 6.98
CA PRO A 80 2.18 21.12 8.14
C PRO A 80 1.55 21.82 9.34
N ARG A 81 0.68 21.12 10.08
CA ARG A 81 0.21 21.62 11.36
C ARG A 81 1.41 21.54 12.29
N ASP A 82 2.10 22.66 12.42
CA ASP A 82 3.34 22.83 13.17
C ASP A 82 3.22 22.21 14.58
N ASP A 83 4.18 21.32 14.83
CA ASP A 83 4.54 20.61 16.05
C ASP A 83 4.57 21.49 17.32
N ALA A 84 3.56 21.41 18.19
CA ALA A 84 3.72 21.78 19.62
C ALA A 84 2.66 21.21 20.57
N SER A 85 1.54 20.69 20.06
CA SER A 85 0.49 20.08 20.90
C SER A 85 -0.16 18.88 20.20
N GLN A 86 0.66 18.02 19.59
CA GLN A 86 0.19 16.73 19.12
C GLN A 86 0.27 15.79 20.31
N THR A 87 -0.87 15.44 20.90
CA THR A 87 -0.93 14.43 21.95
C THR A 87 -0.32 13.14 21.41
N GLU A 88 0.73 12.67 22.07
CA GLU A 88 1.32 11.36 21.79
C GLU A 88 0.63 10.30 22.63
N SER A 89 0.41 9.13 22.05
CA SER A 89 -0.11 7.97 22.75
C SER A 89 0.66 6.73 22.33
N THR A 90 1.17 6.01 23.33
CA THR A 90 1.86 4.73 23.16
C THR A 90 0.86 3.60 23.37
N TRP A 91 0.93 2.58 22.54
CA TRP A 91 0.06 1.42 22.55
C TRP A 91 0.93 0.16 22.56
N LEU A 92 0.64 -0.78 23.45
CA LEU A 92 1.43 -1.99 23.66
C LEU A 92 0.55 -3.23 23.56
N GLN A 93 1.09 -4.27 22.93
CA GLN A 93 0.48 -5.59 22.97
C GLN A 93 0.61 -6.16 24.38
N LEU A 94 -0.50 -6.59 24.97
CA LEU A 94 -0.50 -7.18 26.32
C LEU A 94 -0.02 -8.64 26.31
N GLY A 95 0.56 -9.07 27.42
CA GLY A 95 1.01 -10.44 27.69
C GLY A 95 2.52 -10.65 27.56
N ASP A 96 3.04 -11.69 28.20
CA ASP A 96 4.44 -12.11 28.10
C ASP A 96 4.69 -12.76 26.74
N THR A 97 5.05 -11.95 25.76
CA THR A 97 5.42 -12.45 24.43
C THR A 97 6.86 -12.06 24.12
N GLU A 98 7.69 -13.06 23.81
CA GLU A 98 9.07 -12.88 23.32
C GLU A 98 9.13 -11.93 22.10
N ASN A 99 8.06 -11.93 21.30
CA ASN A 99 7.87 -11.07 20.13
C ASN A 99 6.57 -10.27 20.25
N TYR A 100 6.63 -8.95 20.30
CA TYR A 100 5.45 -8.10 20.50
C TYR A 100 5.36 -6.96 19.51
N VAL A 101 4.15 -6.42 19.35
CA VAL A 101 3.87 -5.25 18.52
C VAL A 101 3.60 -4.05 19.43
N ALA A 102 4.12 -2.89 19.04
CA ALA A 102 3.81 -1.62 19.66
C ALA A 102 3.40 -0.61 18.60
N ALA A 103 2.68 0.42 19.01
CA ALA A 103 2.37 1.54 18.14
C ALA A 103 2.51 2.87 18.89
N VAL A 104 2.96 3.89 18.17
CA VAL A 104 2.96 5.28 18.64
C VAL A 104 2.07 6.07 17.70
N VAL A 105 1.09 6.75 18.28
CA VAL A 105 0.22 7.69 17.58
C VAL A 105 0.61 9.10 18.03
N ARG A 106 1.06 9.92 17.10
CA ARG A 106 1.39 11.34 17.33
C ARG A 106 0.62 12.18 16.34
N GLY A 107 -0.41 12.86 16.83
CA GLY A 107 -1.29 13.64 15.98
C GLY A 107 -2.01 12.79 14.95
N ASN A 108 -1.78 13.08 13.67
CA ASN A 108 -2.35 12.37 12.53
C ASN A 108 -1.43 11.28 11.95
N LYS A 109 -0.36 10.91 12.66
CA LYS A 109 0.60 9.88 12.25
C LYS A 109 0.56 8.69 13.21
N ILE A 110 0.60 7.49 12.64
CA ILE A 110 0.78 6.23 13.37
C ILE A 110 2.06 5.54 12.89
N THR A 111 2.86 5.08 13.83
CA THR A 111 4.03 4.21 13.61
C THR A 111 3.80 2.91 14.34
N VAL A 112 3.90 1.78 13.66
CA VAL A 112 3.80 0.44 14.25
C VAL A 112 5.16 -0.23 14.17
N THR A 113 5.63 -0.76 15.29
CA THR A 113 6.89 -1.50 15.40
C THR A 113 6.65 -2.94 15.83
N TYR A 114 7.49 -3.83 15.31
CA TYR A 114 7.59 -5.22 15.72
C TYR A 114 8.90 -5.42 16.44
N HIS A 115 8.86 -5.99 17.64
CA HIS A 115 10.02 -6.28 18.48
C HIS A 115 10.25 -7.79 18.46
N LEU A 116 11.45 -8.22 18.08
CA LEU A 116 11.85 -9.63 18.02
C LEU A 116 12.71 -10.00 19.22
N ASN A 117 12.47 -11.14 19.87
CA ASN A 117 13.37 -11.79 20.84
C ASN A 117 14.03 -10.86 21.88
N TYR A 118 13.30 -9.87 22.42
CA TYR A 118 13.85 -8.84 23.31
C TYR A 118 15.04 -8.05 22.74
N GLU A 119 15.21 -8.02 21.41
CA GLU A 119 16.23 -7.22 20.74
C GLU A 119 16.02 -5.74 21.06
N GLU A 120 17.14 -5.02 21.20
CA GLU A 120 17.14 -3.58 21.47
C GLU A 120 16.50 -2.78 20.31
N MET A 121 16.59 -3.30 19.08
CA MET A 121 16.15 -2.63 17.87
C MET A 121 14.78 -3.13 17.42
N ALA A 122 13.80 -2.25 17.42
CA ALA A 122 12.48 -2.54 16.88
C ALA A 122 12.44 -2.37 15.35
N THR A 123 11.74 -3.25 14.65
CA THR A 123 11.51 -3.11 13.20
C THR A 123 10.23 -2.32 12.94
N VAL A 124 10.31 -1.24 12.19
CA VAL A 124 9.12 -0.49 11.75
C VAL A 124 8.36 -1.31 10.70
N VAL A 125 7.11 -1.68 10.98
CA VAL A 125 6.28 -2.48 10.06
C VAL A 125 5.18 -1.67 9.38
N TRP A 126 4.85 -0.50 9.92
CA TRP A 126 3.94 0.46 9.31
C TRP A 126 4.27 1.89 9.73
N VAL A 127 4.24 2.82 8.79
CA VAL A 127 4.17 4.27 9.06
C VAL A 127 3.08 4.83 8.17
N GLY A 128 2.13 5.54 8.74
CA GLY A 128 1.06 6.13 7.95
C GLY A 128 0.44 7.35 8.58
N THR A 129 -0.35 8.06 7.77
CA THR A 129 -1.16 9.20 8.18
C THR A 129 -2.63 8.85 8.13
N PHE A 130 -3.45 9.55 8.91
CA PHE A 130 -4.90 9.32 8.96
C PHE A 130 -5.64 10.53 9.52
N GLU A 131 -6.94 10.61 9.29
CA GLU A 131 -7.79 11.61 9.95
C GLU A 131 -8.30 11.06 11.30
N ALA A 132 -7.95 11.74 12.39
CA ALA A 132 -8.25 11.28 13.73
C ALA A 132 -9.74 11.49 14.11
N GLY A 133 -10.35 10.45 14.68
CA GLY A 133 -11.65 10.52 15.35
C GLY A 133 -11.50 10.68 16.87
N GLN A 134 -12.64 10.85 17.57
CA GLN A 134 -12.70 10.81 19.04
C GLN A 134 -13.46 9.58 19.52
N GLY A 135 -13.09 9.06 20.70
CA GLY A 135 -13.74 7.90 21.31
C GLY A 135 -13.47 6.60 20.55
N ASP A 136 -14.53 5.85 20.32
CA ASP A 136 -14.50 4.62 19.53
C ASP A 136 -14.66 4.94 18.04
N TYR A 137 -13.64 4.70 17.23
CA TYR A 137 -13.65 5.01 15.80
C TYR A 137 -12.78 4.05 15.00
N SER A 138 -13.02 4.00 13.69
CA SER A 138 -12.20 3.27 12.72
C SER A 138 -11.68 4.26 11.69
N TRP A 139 -10.48 4.01 11.18
CA TRP A 139 -9.89 4.84 10.15
C TRP A 139 -9.01 4.02 9.23
N THR A 140 -8.96 4.48 7.98
CA THR A 140 -7.99 4.03 7.00
C THR A 140 -6.74 4.91 7.10
N SER A 141 -5.60 4.30 7.39
CA SER A 141 -4.31 4.97 7.36
C SER A 141 -3.70 4.83 5.96
N VAL A 142 -3.26 5.96 5.38
CA VAL A 142 -2.48 6.00 4.16
C VAL A 142 -1.00 5.91 4.52
N GLY A 143 -0.32 4.91 4.00
CA GLY A 143 1.05 4.66 4.40
C GLY A 143 2.12 5.50 3.69
N ASP A 144 3.19 5.82 4.40
CA ASP A 144 4.39 6.45 3.87
C ASP A 144 5.21 5.43 3.05
N ARG A 145 4.99 5.42 1.73
CA ARG A 145 5.68 4.52 0.81
C ARG A 145 7.18 4.72 0.80
N ARG A 146 7.66 5.96 0.89
CA ARG A 146 9.11 6.21 0.89
C ARG A 146 9.79 5.50 2.05
N THR A 147 9.19 5.57 3.23
CA THR A 147 9.72 4.91 4.42
C THR A 147 9.53 3.39 4.33
N MET A 148 8.36 2.91 3.94
CA MET A 148 8.07 1.47 3.96
C MET A 148 8.74 0.68 2.83
N ASP A 149 8.87 1.24 1.63
CA ASP A 149 9.53 0.56 0.51
C ASP A 149 11.03 0.36 0.77
N SER A 150 11.62 1.15 1.68
CA SER A 150 13.00 1.00 2.11
C SER A 150 13.23 -0.11 3.14
N ASN A 151 12.16 -0.62 3.78
CA ASN A 151 12.23 -1.67 4.78
C ASN A 151 11.57 -2.96 4.26
N PRO A 152 12.32 -4.03 3.96
CA PRO A 152 11.78 -5.28 3.41
C PRO A 152 10.82 -6.01 4.37
N LEU A 153 10.79 -5.64 5.64
CA LEU A 153 9.90 -6.20 6.64
C LEU A 153 8.64 -5.34 6.89
N ALA A 154 8.55 -4.15 6.27
CA ALA A 154 7.34 -3.33 6.34
C ALA A 154 6.25 -3.87 5.41
N SER A 155 4.99 -3.49 5.70
CA SER A 155 3.88 -3.86 4.82
C SER A 155 4.03 -3.24 3.43
N SER A 156 3.68 -4.02 2.40
CA SER A 156 3.60 -3.57 1.00
C SER A 156 2.24 -2.95 0.65
N GLU A 157 1.26 -3.01 1.56
CA GLU A 157 -0.08 -2.47 1.33
C GLU A 157 -0.04 -0.95 1.27
N SER A 158 -0.86 -0.32 0.41
CA SER A 158 -0.93 1.14 0.32
C SER A 158 -1.64 1.78 1.52
N GLU A 159 -2.62 1.05 2.05
CA GLU A 159 -3.53 1.50 3.10
C GLU A 159 -3.71 0.41 4.15
N LYS A 160 -4.06 0.80 5.37
CA LYS A 160 -4.34 -0.13 6.46
C LYS A 160 -5.46 0.39 7.34
N GLU A 161 -6.43 -0.46 7.63
CA GLU A 161 -7.52 -0.14 8.54
C GLU A 161 -7.10 -0.35 10.00
N PHE A 162 -7.42 0.62 10.83
CA PHE A 162 -7.25 0.59 12.28
C PHE A 162 -8.58 0.88 12.95
N ALA A 163 -8.80 0.31 14.13
CA ALA A 163 -9.96 0.60 14.95
C ALA A 163 -9.55 0.79 16.41
N VAL A 164 -10.09 1.82 17.06
CA VAL A 164 -10.08 1.94 18.51
C VAL A 164 -11.48 1.65 19.02
N ARG A 165 -11.59 0.64 19.90
CA ARG A 165 -12.82 0.25 20.60
C ARG A 165 -12.49 -0.13 22.03
N ASP A 166 -13.22 0.40 22.99
CA ASP A 166 -13.06 0.04 24.42
C ASP A 166 -11.61 0.19 24.93
N GLY A 167 -10.88 1.21 24.43
CA GLY A 167 -9.47 1.43 24.78
C GLY A 167 -8.47 0.45 24.14
N MET A 168 -8.89 -0.29 23.12
CA MET A 168 -8.07 -1.25 22.37
C MET A 168 -7.90 -0.82 20.91
N LEU A 169 -6.65 -0.67 20.47
CA LEU A 169 -6.29 -0.45 19.08
C LEU A 169 -6.14 -1.81 18.37
N THR A 170 -6.93 -2.03 17.32
CA THR A 170 -6.99 -3.29 16.57
C THR A 170 -6.70 -3.08 15.09
N PHE A 171 -5.91 -3.97 14.48
CA PHE A 171 -5.61 -3.97 13.05
C PHE A 171 -5.06 -5.33 12.61
N SER A 172 -5.07 -5.61 11.29
CA SER A 172 -4.42 -6.79 10.74
C SER A 172 -2.95 -6.50 10.39
N LEU A 173 -2.07 -7.40 10.83
CA LEU A 173 -0.64 -7.36 10.53
C LEU A 173 -0.24 -8.66 9.84
N THR A 174 0.36 -8.53 8.66
CA THR A 174 1.06 -9.63 7.99
C THR A 174 2.55 -9.46 8.24
N PHE A 175 3.19 -10.45 8.86
CA PHE A 175 4.62 -10.46 9.09
C PHE A 175 5.18 -11.84 8.76
N ARG A 176 6.21 -11.91 7.91
CA ARG A 176 6.83 -13.19 7.46
C ARG A 176 5.83 -14.22 6.89
N GLY A 177 4.80 -13.75 6.18
CA GLY A 177 3.82 -14.60 5.50
C GLY A 177 2.64 -15.07 6.37
N GLU A 178 2.62 -14.69 7.66
CA GLU A 178 1.50 -14.96 8.55
C GLU A 178 0.71 -13.68 8.83
N THR A 179 -0.62 -13.75 8.67
CA THR A 179 -1.53 -12.65 8.98
C THR A 179 -2.23 -12.92 10.30
N ARG A 180 -2.15 -11.95 11.22
CA ARG A 180 -2.85 -12.00 12.51
C ARG A 180 -3.55 -10.69 12.80
N THR A 181 -4.61 -10.76 13.60
CA THR A 181 -5.22 -9.58 14.21
C THR A 181 -4.40 -9.19 15.43
N VAL A 182 -3.89 -7.96 15.43
CA VAL A 182 -3.15 -7.36 16.54
C VAL A 182 -4.11 -6.57 17.40
N GLN A 183 -3.95 -6.67 18.71
CA GLN A 183 -4.70 -5.91 19.72
C GLN A 183 -3.69 -5.24 20.65
N LEU A 184 -3.74 -3.91 20.72
CA LEU A 184 -2.87 -3.10 21.57
C LEU A 184 -3.72 -2.33 22.58
N THR A 185 -3.24 -2.24 23.82
CA THR A 185 -3.84 -1.39 24.85
C THR A 185 -3.03 -0.12 24.99
N LYS A 186 -3.72 1.00 25.23
CA LYS A 186 -3.03 2.26 25.50
C LYS A 186 -2.17 2.13 26.74
N PHE A 187 -0.90 2.46 26.63
CA PHE A 187 0.02 2.51 27.75
C PHE A 187 -0.21 3.80 28.53
N GLU A 188 -0.65 3.67 29.78
CA GLU A 188 -0.70 4.78 30.74
C GLU A 188 0.55 4.70 31.60
N GLY A 189 1.53 5.56 31.31
CA GLY A 189 2.78 5.69 32.05
C GLY A 189 2.72 6.74 33.14
#